data_AF-A0A524GEU8-F1
#
_entry.id   AF-A0A524GEU8-F1
#
_cell.length_a   1.000
_cell.length_b   1.000
_cell.length_c   1.000
_cell.angle_alpha   90.00
_cell.angle_beta   90.00
_cell.angle_gamma   90.00
#
_symmetry.space_group_name_H-M   'P 1'
#
loop_
_entity.id
_entity.type
_entity.pdbx_description
1 polymer ?
#
loop_
_entity_poly.entity_id
_entity_poly.type
_entity_poly.pdbx_seq_one_letter_code
_entity_poly.pdbx_strand_id
1 'polypeptide(L)'
;MAVAISPKYFLPVGIVFLVVTMTFPNIYRPFAMVWFGFSHALGTVVSRILLTLLFYLLVTPVGFVRRIFGKDAMQIKSWKKSQASVFQSRDHLFSRQDLDHPY
;
A
#
# COMPACT_ATOMS: atom_id res chain seq x y z
N MET A 1 -16.56 12.01 -41.28
CA MET A 1 -15.82 10.81 -41.73
C MET A 1 -15.96 9.74 -40.65
N ALA A 2 -17.00 8.92 -40.75
CA ALA A 2 -17.10 7.71 -39.92
C ALA A 2 -16.54 6.56 -40.75
N VAL A 3 -15.40 6.01 -40.35
CA VAL A 3 -14.90 4.78 -40.97
C VAL A 3 -15.87 3.67 -40.55
N ALA A 4 -16.83 3.36 -41.41
CA ALA A 4 -17.69 2.19 -41.26
C ALA A 4 -16.82 0.95 -41.53
N ILE A 5 -16.05 0.52 -40.54
CA ILE A 5 -15.24 -0.70 -40.63
C ILE A 5 -16.23 -1.88 -40.61
N SER A 6 -16.58 -2.40 -41.79
CA SER A 6 -17.51 -3.50 -41.88
C SER A 6 -16.91 -4.77 -41.22
N PRO A 7 -17.70 -5.51 -40.41
CA PRO A 7 -17.24 -6.63 -39.58
C PRO A 7 -16.53 -7.75 -40.38
N LYS A 8 -16.78 -7.81 -41.69
CA LYS A 8 -16.20 -8.78 -42.63
C LYS A 8 -14.68 -8.66 -42.78
N TYR A 9 -14.09 -7.49 -42.51
CA TYR A 9 -12.63 -7.28 -42.62
C TYR A 9 -11.87 -7.62 -41.34
N PHE A 10 -12.53 -7.69 -40.19
CA PHE A 10 -11.87 -8.05 -38.93
C PHE A 10 -11.50 -9.53 -38.86
N LEU A 11 -12.33 -10.40 -39.43
CA LEU A 11 -12.09 -11.84 -39.48
C LEU A 11 -10.79 -12.20 -40.22
N PRO A 12 -10.57 -11.80 -41.49
CA PRO A 12 -9.33 -12.13 -42.20
C PRO A 12 -8.10 -11.48 -41.56
N VAL A 13 -8.22 -10.24 -41.06
CA VAL A 13 -7.12 -9.57 -40.35
C VAL A 13 -6.76 -10.31 -39.06
N GLY A 14 -7.76 -10.75 -38.28
CA GLY A 14 -7.55 -11.54 -37.08
C GLY A 14 -6.92 -12.91 -37.37
N ILE A 15 -7.34 -13.59 -38.44
CA ILE A 15 -6.75 -14.88 -38.86
C ILE A 15 -5.28 -14.69 -39.25
N VAL A 16 -4.94 -13.66 -40.02
CA VAL A 16 -3.55 -13.36 -40.38
C VAL A 16 -2.72 -13.06 -39.14
N PHE A 17 -3.24 -12.23 -38.21
CA PHE A 17 -2.57 -11.94 -36.95
C PHE A 17 -2.33 -13.20 -36.12
N LEU A 18 -3.33 -14.09 -36.05
CA LEU A 18 -3.26 -15.36 -35.34
C LEU A 18 -2.17 -16.26 -35.94
N VAL A 19 -2.16 -16.46 -37.26
CA VAL A 19 -1.14 -17.27 -37.94
C VAL A 19 0.25 -16.69 -37.70
N VAL A 20 0.43 -15.37 -37.81
CA VAL A 20 1.72 -14.71 -37.53
C VAL A 20 2.14 -14.89 -36.08
N THR A 21 1.22 -14.76 -35.11
CA THR A 21 1.52 -14.99 -33.69
C THR A 21 1.92 -16.43 -33.39
N MET A 22 1.33 -17.41 -34.07
CA MET A 22 1.68 -18.83 -33.90
C MET A 22 3.01 -19.19 -34.56
N THR A 23 3.30 -18.66 -35.76
CA THR A 23 4.53 -19.01 -36.49
C THR A 23 5.76 -18.28 -35.96
N PHE A 24 5.63 -17.02 -35.54
CA PHE A 24 6.74 -16.20 -35.06
C PHE A 24 6.44 -15.53 -33.71
N PRO A 25 6.26 -16.30 -32.61
CA PRO A 25 5.95 -15.74 -31.29
C PRO A 25 7.11 -14.88 -30.73
N ASN A 26 8.33 -15.11 -31.20
CA ASN A 26 9.51 -14.38 -30.73
C ASN A 26 9.50 -12.87 -31.07
N ILE A 27 8.72 -12.44 -32.07
CA ILE A 27 8.56 -11.01 -32.41
C ILE A 27 7.93 -10.23 -31.25
N TYR A 28 7.11 -10.87 -30.42
CA TYR A 28 6.43 -10.23 -29.30
C TYR A 28 7.29 -10.15 -28.03
N ARG A 29 8.45 -10.81 -27.99
CA ARG A 29 9.36 -10.78 -26.83
C ARG A 29 9.83 -9.38 -26.44
N PRO A 30 10.34 -8.52 -27.33
CA PRO A 30 10.77 -7.16 -26.95
C PRO A 30 9.60 -6.32 -26.44
N PHE A 31 8.43 -6.44 -27.08
CA PHE A 31 7.22 -5.76 -26.63
C PHE A 31 6.78 -6.23 -25.23
N ALA A 32 6.76 -7.54 -25.01
CA ALA A 32 6.46 -8.12 -23.71
C ALA A 32 7.46 -7.66 -22.65
N MET A 33 8.75 -7.60 -22.96
CA MET A 33 9.79 -7.13 -22.02
C MET A 33 9.56 -5.67 -21.60
N VAL A 34 9.25 -4.80 -22.55
CA VAL A 34 8.90 -3.39 -22.26
C VAL A 34 7.61 -3.32 -21.42
N TRP A 35 6.59 -4.08 -21.80
CA TRP A 35 5.31 -4.12 -21.11
C TRP A 35 5.43 -4.63 -19.66
N PHE A 36 6.19 -5.71 -19.45
CA PHE A 36 6.45 -6.25 -18.11
C PHE A 36 7.30 -5.30 -17.28
N GLY A 37 8.31 -4.66 -17.88
CA GLY A 37 9.09 -3.61 -17.20
C GLY A 37 8.22 -2.44 -16.75
N PHE A 38 7.32 -1.99 -17.62
CA PHE A 38 6.32 -0.96 -17.30
C PHE A 38 5.39 -1.40 -16.18
N SER A 39 4.86 -2.63 -16.25
CA SER A 39 4.00 -3.19 -15.20
C SER A 39 4.72 -3.28 -13.85
N HIS A 40 6.02 -3.61 -13.84
CA HIS A 40 6.80 -3.69 -12.61
C HIS A 40 7.04 -2.31 -12.00
N ALA A 41 7.36 -1.31 -12.83
CA ALA A 41 7.50 0.08 -12.40
C ALA A 41 6.17 0.60 -11.82
N LEU A 42 5.06 0.37 -12.52
CA LEU A 42 3.72 0.71 -12.04
C LEU A 42 3.40 0.03 -10.72
N GLY A 43 3.65 -1.27 -10.59
CA GLY A 43 3.38 -2.01 -9.34
C GLY A 43 4.11 -1.41 -8.14
N THR A 44 5.38 -1.03 -8.32
CA THR A 44 6.18 -0.40 -7.26
C THR A 44 5.62 0.96 -6.86
N VAL A 45 5.23 1.78 -7.84
CA VAL A 45 4.66 3.11 -7.60
C VAL A 45 3.28 3.00 -6.94
N VAL A 46 2.41 2.15 -7.45
CA VAL A 46 1.05 1.93 -6.93
C VAL A 46 1.08 1.42 -5.50
N SER A 47 1.97 0.49 -5.16
CA SER A 47 2.12 0.00 -3.78
C SER A 47 2.46 1.14 -2.81
N ARG A 48 3.41 2.01 -3.19
CA ARG A 48 3.78 3.19 -2.38
C ARG A 48 2.63 4.18 -2.26
N ILE A 49 1.93 4.47 -3.36
CA ILE A 49 0.77 5.38 -3.36
C ILE A 49 -0.34 4.84 -2.47
N LEU A 50 -0.71 3.57 -2.62
CA LEU A 50 -1.76 2.94 -1.80
C LEU A 50 -1.42 3.02 -0.32
N LEU A 51 -0.18 2.67 0.06
CA LEU A 51 0.24 2.72 1.47
C LEU A 51 0.20 4.17 2.01
N THR A 52 0.70 5.14 1.24
CA THR A 52 0.65 6.55 1.61
C THR A 52 -0.80 7.01 1.76
N LEU A 53 -1.67 6.68 0.81
CA LEU A 53 -3.08 7.06 0.84
C LEU A 53 -3.79 6.44 2.05
N LEU A 54 -3.59 5.15 2.31
CA LEU A 54 -4.14 4.48 3.50
C LEU A 54 -3.64 5.11 4.79
N PHE A 55 -2.36 5.43 4.89
CA PHE A 55 -1.81 6.12 6.05
C PHE A 55 -2.45 7.49 6.26
N TYR A 56 -2.61 8.28 5.19
CA TYR A 56 -3.22 9.61 5.28
C TYR A 56 -4.74 9.58 5.49
N LEU A 57 -5.45 8.56 5.00
CA LEU A 57 -6.90 8.45 5.14
C LEU A 57 -7.36 7.73 6.40
N LEU A 58 -6.54 6.82 6.94
CA LEU A 58 -6.93 6.02 8.11
C LEU A 58 -6.13 6.42 9.35
N VAL A 59 -4.80 6.33 9.27
CA VAL A 59 -3.93 6.51 10.45
C VAL A 59 -3.86 7.98 10.86
N THR A 60 -3.66 8.88 9.91
CA THR A 60 -3.52 10.31 10.16
C THR A 60 -4.77 10.93 10.81
N PRO A 61 -6.01 10.70 10.32
CA PRO A 61 -7.19 11.24 10.97
C PRO A 61 -7.42 10.63 12.35
N VAL A 62 -7.12 9.35 12.57
CA VAL A 62 -7.20 8.75 13.92
C VAL A 62 -6.27 9.48 14.89
N GLY A 63 -5.04 9.78 14.46
CA GLY A 63 -4.10 10.59 15.26
C GLY A 63 -4.58 12.01 15.50
N PHE A 64 -5.16 12.64 14.48
CA PHE A 64 -5.72 14.00 14.57
C PHE A 64 -6.93 14.06 15.52
N VAL A 65 -7.85 13.11 15.39
CA VAL A 65 -9.01 12.93 16.28
C VAL A 65 -8.55 12.74 17.72
N ARG A 66 -7.58 11.84 17.96
CA ARG A 66 -6.98 11.63 19.28
C ARG A 66 -6.38 12.92 19.86
N ARG A 67 -5.74 13.74 19.02
CA ARG A 67 -5.16 15.02 19.39
C ARG A 67 -6.22 16.05 19.76
N ILE A 68 -7.34 16.12 19.04
CA ILE A 68 -8.49 16.98 19.39
C ILE A 68 -9.08 16.58 20.74
N PHE A 69 -9.27 15.28 20.98
CA PHE A 69 -9.78 14.77 22.25
C PHE A 69 -8.78 14.89 23.42
N GLY A 70 -7.61 15.50 23.21
CA GLY A 70 -6.64 15.77 24.28
C GLY A 70 -5.96 14.51 24.86
N LYS A 71 -6.10 13.35 24.21
CA LYS A 71 -5.55 12.08 24.68
C LYS A 71 -4.04 11.97 24.39
N ASP A 72 -3.24 12.63 25.23
CA ASP A 72 -1.77 12.55 25.20
C ASP A 72 -1.25 11.39 26.05
N ALA A 73 -1.30 10.14 25.54
CA ALA A 73 -0.88 8.99 26.34
C ALA A 73 0.64 8.90 26.54
N MET A 74 1.44 9.64 25.76
CA MET A 74 2.89 9.70 25.96
C MET A 74 3.33 10.93 26.78
N GLN A 75 2.37 11.73 27.26
CA GLN A 75 2.63 12.99 27.96
C GLN A 75 3.69 13.86 27.26
N ILE A 76 3.64 13.93 25.93
CA ILE A 76 4.65 14.61 25.12
C ILE A 76 4.76 16.09 25.50
N LYS A 77 3.65 16.70 25.93
CA LYS A 77 3.63 18.11 26.36
C LYS A 77 4.42 18.39 27.65
N SER A 78 4.53 17.42 28.57
CA SER A 78 5.24 17.58 29.84
C SER A 78 6.70 17.11 29.76
N TRP A 79 7.04 16.32 28.74
CA TRP A 79 8.38 15.82 28.51
C TRP A 79 9.42 16.95 28.42
N LYS A 80 10.46 16.88 29.27
CA LYS A 80 11.55 17.87 29.43
C LYS A 80 11.17 19.28 29.93
N LYS A 81 9.90 19.53 30.28
CA LYS A 81 9.50 20.82 30.91
C LYS A 81 9.69 20.84 32.43
N SER A 82 9.85 19.68 33.05
CA SER A 82 9.99 19.51 34.49
C SER A 82 11.05 18.45 34.80
N GLN A 83 11.58 18.44 36.02
CA GLN A 83 12.42 17.36 36.54
C GLN A 83 11.61 16.10 36.92
N ALA A 84 10.27 16.17 36.88
CA ALA A 84 9.39 15.04 37.16
C ALA A 84 9.42 13.99 36.04
N SER A 85 9.41 12.71 36.42
CA SER A 85 9.34 11.58 35.48
C SER A 85 7.97 11.52 34.79
N VAL A 86 7.95 11.23 33.48
CA VAL A 86 6.74 10.95 32.70
C VAL A 86 6.33 9.47 32.76
N PHE A 87 7.20 8.62 33.30
CA PHE A 87 6.89 7.20 33.52
C PHE A 87 5.97 7.06 34.73
N GLN A 88 4.98 6.17 34.64
CA GLN A 88 4.24 5.76 35.83
C GLN A 88 5.12 4.87 36.70
N SER A 89 5.37 5.30 37.94
CA SER A 89 5.92 4.44 38.97
C SER A 89 4.90 3.34 39.26
N ARG A 90 5.29 2.08 39.05
CA ARG A 90 4.49 0.93 39.46
C ARG A 90 4.92 0.53 40.86
N ASP A 91 4.24 1.05 41.87
CA ASP A 91 4.46 0.66 43.27
C ASP A 91 3.77 -0.68 43.60
N HIS A 92 3.74 -1.60 42.64
CA HIS A 92 3.12 -2.91 42.81
C HIS A 92 4.11 -3.85 43.48
N LEU A 93 3.78 -4.31 44.68
CA LEU A 93 4.54 -5.34 45.37
C LEU A 93 4.18 -6.70 44.77
N PHE A 94 5.10 -7.27 44.01
CA PHE A 94 4.94 -8.57 43.37
C PHE A 94 4.46 -9.63 44.38
N SER A 95 3.31 -10.22 44.09
CA SER A 95 2.71 -11.31 44.88
C SER A 95 2.95 -12.65 44.19
N ARG A 96 2.81 -13.77 44.92
CA ARG A 96 2.91 -15.11 44.34
C ARG A 96 1.92 -15.34 43.20
N GLN A 97 0.76 -14.68 43.25
CA GLN A 97 -0.27 -14.77 42.21
C GLN A 97 0.17 -14.13 40.87
N ASP A 98 1.12 -13.19 40.89
CA ASP A 98 1.67 -12.58 39.68
C ASP A 98 2.68 -13.51 38.96
N LEU A 99 3.19 -14.53 39.66
CA LEU A 99 4.04 -15.56 39.06
C LEU A 99 3.24 -16.51 38.16
N ASP A 100 1.96 -16.70 38.47
CA ASP A 100 1.07 -17.57 37.70
C ASP A 100 0.57 -16.89 36.42
N HIS A 101 0.52 -15.55 36.39
CA HIS A 101 0.10 -14.75 35.22
C HIS A 101 1.08 -13.60 34.94
N PRO A 102 2.24 -13.90 34.34
CA PRO A 102 3.33 -12.94 34.18
C PRO A 102 3.11 -11.87 33.09
N TYR A 103 1.99 -11.89 32.35
CA TYR A 103 1.67 -10.96 31.25
C TYR A 103 0.23 -10.45 31.30
#